data_AF-A0A514TTZ3-F1
#
_entry.id   AF-A0A514TTZ3-F1
#
_cell.length_a   1.000
_cell.length_b   1.000
_cell.length_c   1.000
_cell.angle_alpha   90.00
_cell.angle_beta   90.00
_cell.angle_gamma   90.00
#
_symmetry.space_group_name_H-M   'P 1'
#
loop_
_entity.id
_entity.type
_entity.pdbx_description
1 polymer ?
#
loop_
_entity_poly.entity_id
_entity_poly.type
_entity_poly.pdbx_seq_one_letter_code
_entity_poly.pdbx_strand_id
1 'polypeptide(L)'
;MKMYIFLTSFLVTVLAIPEGFKFRSSSPGYFRQCLIKYKINPLVIAFYEEKGNGNQDEINKLSPLQKACIDVCHFKEAGAVKPDDSLDIESFYIDFLNDGFSEVEKSEFTRNLNRCRAEAGKDDCKLLLCLELFEDA
;
A
#
# COMPACT_ATOMS: atom_id res chain seq x y z
N MET A 1 -42.03 31.65 -44.30
CA MET A 1 -40.64 31.80 -43.82
C MET A 1 -40.29 30.55 -43.02
N LYS A 2 -39.36 29.73 -43.51
CA LYS A 2 -38.89 28.51 -42.84
C LYS A 2 -37.61 28.85 -42.08
N MET A 3 -37.65 28.80 -40.76
CA MET A 3 -36.52 29.06 -39.88
C MET A 3 -35.86 27.72 -39.55
N TYR A 4 -34.69 27.47 -40.12
CA TYR A 4 -33.87 26.30 -39.82
C TYR A 4 -33.03 26.60 -38.59
N ILE A 5 -33.35 25.97 -37.46
CA ILE A 5 -32.50 25.98 -36.27
C ILE A 5 -31.48 24.84 -36.43
N PHE A 6 -30.24 25.21 -36.69
CA PHE A 6 -29.10 24.30 -36.65
C PHE A 6 -28.84 23.91 -35.18
N LEU A 7 -29.31 22.73 -34.77
CA LEU A 7 -28.90 22.08 -33.53
C LEU A 7 -27.51 21.47 -33.74
N THR A 8 -26.48 22.23 -33.38
CA THR A 8 -25.10 21.74 -33.28
C THR A 8 -25.04 20.66 -32.21
N SER A 9 -24.75 19.43 -32.63
CA SER A 9 -24.47 18.29 -31.77
C SER A 9 -23.23 18.55 -30.90
N PHE A 10 -23.41 18.88 -29.63
CA PHE A 10 -22.35 18.77 -28.63
C PHE A 10 -22.20 17.29 -28.28
N LEU A 11 -21.34 16.60 -29.02
CA LEU A 11 -20.90 15.24 -28.68
C LEU A 11 -19.96 15.37 -27.47
N VAL A 12 -20.50 15.25 -26.26
CA VAL A 12 -19.69 15.09 -25.06
C VAL A 12 -19.17 13.65 -25.08
N THR A 13 -17.98 13.45 -25.64
CA THR A 13 -17.22 12.22 -25.46
C THR A 13 -16.82 12.13 -23.99
N VAL A 14 -17.66 11.45 -23.20
CA VAL A 14 -17.30 10.98 -21.87
C VAL A 14 -16.14 10.00 -22.07
N LEU A 15 -14.92 10.48 -21.84
CA LEU A 15 -13.77 9.62 -21.59
C LEU A 15 -14.13 8.77 -20.38
N ALA A 16 -14.46 7.51 -20.63
CA ALA A 16 -14.63 6.50 -19.60
C ALA A 16 -13.29 6.37 -18.86
N ILE A 17 -13.22 7.01 -17.70
CA ILE A 17 -12.16 6.74 -16.71
C ILE A 17 -12.35 5.27 -16.32
N PRO A 18 -11.35 4.40 -16.51
CA PRO A 18 -11.49 3.00 -16.15
C PRO A 18 -11.85 2.91 -14.66
N GLU A 19 -12.93 2.20 -14.34
CA GLU A 19 -13.47 2.03 -12.98
C GLU A 19 -12.54 1.28 -12.01
N GLY A 20 -11.25 1.15 -12.32
CA GLY A 20 -10.27 0.37 -11.56
C GLY A 20 -9.23 1.18 -10.79
N PHE A 21 -9.08 2.48 -11.02
CA PHE A 21 -8.08 3.30 -10.31
C PHE A 21 -8.75 4.41 -9.50
N LYS A 22 -9.45 4.01 -8.44
CA LYS A 22 -9.69 4.92 -7.32
C LYS A 22 -8.44 4.88 -6.46
N PHE A 23 -7.54 5.85 -6.62
CA PHE A 23 -6.75 6.31 -5.48
C PHE A 23 -7.76 6.76 -4.43
N ARG A 24 -8.16 5.84 -3.56
CA ARG A 24 -9.01 6.15 -2.42
C ARG A 24 -8.11 7.00 -1.54
N SER A 25 -8.19 8.31 -1.69
CA SER A 25 -7.51 9.25 -0.79
C SER A 25 -7.83 8.78 0.62
N SER A 26 -6.82 8.25 1.29
CA SER A 26 -6.92 7.74 2.64
C SER A 26 -7.48 8.87 3.50
N SER A 27 -8.58 8.58 4.20
CA SER A 27 -9.15 9.52 5.14
C SER A 27 -8.06 9.87 6.16
N PRO A 28 -7.81 11.17 6.47
CA PRO A 28 -6.90 11.55 7.52
C PRO A 28 -7.33 10.84 8.82
N GLY A 29 -6.58 9.80 9.21
CA GLY A 29 -6.92 8.91 10.31
C GLY A 29 -6.92 7.40 9.99
N TYR A 30 -6.79 6.98 8.73
CA TYR A 30 -6.69 5.55 8.40
C TYR A 30 -5.48 4.91 9.06
N PHE A 31 -4.31 5.52 8.92
CA PHE A 31 -3.08 5.00 9.50
C PHE A 31 -3.13 4.88 11.03
N ARG A 32 -3.68 5.89 11.71
CA ARG A 32 -3.94 5.84 13.16
C ARG A 32 -4.86 4.67 13.54
N GLN A 33 -5.92 4.43 12.80
CA GLN A 33 -6.83 3.30 13.05
C GLN A 33 -6.15 1.95 12.80
N CYS A 34 -5.33 1.87 11.76
CA CYS A 34 -4.57 0.67 11.43
C CYS A 34 -3.60 0.29 12.57
N LEU A 35 -2.92 1.26 13.16
CA LEU A 35 -1.98 1.00 14.26
C LEU A 35 -2.68 0.55 15.54
N ILE A 36 -3.86 1.10 15.82
CA ILE A 36 -4.71 0.63 16.92
C ILE A 36 -5.12 -0.83 16.71
N LYS A 37 -5.45 -1.24 15.48
CA LYS A 37 -5.76 -2.65 15.11
C LYS A 37 -4.61 -3.59 15.48
N TYR A 38 -3.36 -3.12 15.31
CA TYR A 38 -2.15 -3.87 15.67
C TYR A 38 -1.66 -3.64 17.10
N LYS A 39 -2.43 -2.93 17.95
CA LYS A 39 -2.07 -2.59 19.34
C LYS A 39 -0.76 -1.80 19.46
N ILE A 40 -0.45 -0.99 18.45
CA ILE A 40 0.69 -0.08 18.43
C ILE A 40 0.21 1.29 18.91
N ASN A 41 0.96 1.89 19.84
CA ASN A 41 0.62 3.21 20.37
C ASN A 41 0.81 4.25 19.26
N PRO A 42 -0.25 4.97 18.84
CA PRO A 42 -0.13 5.95 17.76
C PRO A 42 0.78 7.15 18.08
N LEU A 43 1.13 7.34 19.36
CA LEU A 43 2.10 8.38 19.75
C LEU A 43 3.53 8.03 19.35
N VAL A 44 3.85 6.75 19.11
CA VAL A 44 5.16 6.33 18.59
C VAL A 44 5.38 6.86 17.16
N ILE A 45 4.30 7.26 16.47
CA ILE A 45 4.33 7.64 15.07
C ILE A 45 4.57 9.13 14.82
N ALA A 46 4.30 9.99 15.81
CA ALA A 46 4.73 11.40 15.75
C ALA A 46 6.24 11.50 15.44
N PHE A 47 6.97 10.40 15.63
CA PHE A 47 8.40 10.24 15.44
C PHE A 47 8.82 9.51 14.16
N TYR A 48 7.93 8.77 13.48
CA TYR A 48 8.22 8.13 12.18
C TYR A 48 8.01 9.09 11.01
N GLU A 49 7.04 10.01 11.12
CA GLU A 49 6.68 10.97 10.06
C GLU A 49 7.35 12.36 10.20
N GLU A 50 7.61 12.83 11.44
CA GLU A 50 8.29 14.12 11.65
C GLU A 50 9.80 13.93 11.84
N LYS A 51 10.56 14.30 10.81
CA LYS A 51 12.02 14.51 10.91
C LYS A 51 12.31 15.56 12.00
N GLY A 52 12.82 15.13 13.16
CA GLY A 52 13.71 15.98 13.95
C GLY A 52 13.75 15.78 15.46
N ASN A 53 12.72 15.21 16.10
CA ASN A 53 12.70 15.01 17.56
C ASN A 53 12.04 13.67 17.95
N GLY A 54 12.29 12.66 17.14
CA GLY A 54 11.95 11.26 17.41
C GLY A 54 12.41 10.80 18.78
N ASN A 55 11.53 10.27 19.63
CA ASN A 55 11.99 9.49 20.78
C ASN A 55 12.50 8.14 20.26
N GLN A 56 13.71 8.14 19.68
CA GLN A 56 14.35 6.99 19.04
C GLN A 56 14.35 5.75 19.97
N ASP A 57 14.36 5.99 21.29
CA ASP A 57 14.27 4.94 22.31
C ASP A 57 12.93 4.18 22.28
N GLU A 58 11.82 4.81 21.90
CA GLU A 58 10.54 4.11 21.73
C GLU A 58 10.50 3.31 20.42
N ILE A 59 11.05 3.85 19.34
CA ILE A 59 11.19 3.13 18.06
C ILE A 59 12.08 1.90 18.22
N ASN A 60 13.18 2.02 18.98
CA ASN A 60 14.11 0.93 19.26
C ASN A 60 13.50 -0.17 20.13
N LYS A 61 12.45 0.13 20.91
CA LYS A 61 11.71 -0.88 21.69
C LYS A 61 10.71 -1.67 20.85
N LEU A 62 10.41 -1.23 19.64
CA LEU A 62 9.51 -1.97 18.75
C LEU A 62 10.18 -3.26 18.28
N SER A 63 9.45 -4.36 18.42
CA SER A 63 9.84 -5.63 17.80
C SER A 63 9.83 -5.53 16.27
N PRO A 64 10.58 -6.39 15.56
CA PRO A 64 10.54 -6.44 14.09
C PRO A 64 9.12 -6.57 13.53
N LEU A 65 8.28 -7.41 14.16
CA LEU A 65 6.88 -7.58 13.75
C LEU A 65 6.06 -6.29 13.91
N GLN A 66 6.31 -5.50 14.95
CA GLN A 66 5.63 -4.22 15.13
C GLN A 66 6.07 -3.18 14.08
N LYS A 67 7.35 -3.18 13.71
CA LYS A 67 7.87 -2.32 12.63
C LYS A 67 7.22 -2.69 11.30
N ALA A 68 7.21 -3.97 10.95
CA ALA A 68 6.49 -4.46 9.76
C ALA A 68 5.00 -4.09 9.80
N CYS A 69 4.32 -4.14 10.95
CA CYS A 69 2.94 -3.67 11.04
C CYS A 69 2.77 -2.16 10.77
N ILE A 70 3.75 -1.33 11.15
CA ILE A 70 3.74 0.10 10.84
C ILE A 70 3.83 0.29 9.32
N ASP A 71 4.74 -0.42 8.67
CA ASP A 71 4.93 -0.33 7.22
C ASP A 71 3.70 -0.86 6.45
N VAL A 72 3.08 -1.96 6.91
CA VAL A 72 1.77 -2.40 6.40
C VAL A 72 0.74 -1.28 6.48
N CYS A 73 0.68 -0.55 7.61
CA CYS A 73 -0.26 0.55 7.74
C CYS A 73 0.04 1.69 6.77
N HIS A 74 1.31 2.01 6.50
CA HIS A 74 1.68 3.00 5.48
C HIS A 74 1.27 2.55 4.07
N PHE A 75 1.56 1.29 3.70
CA PHE A 75 1.15 0.77 2.39
C PHE A 75 -0.37 0.79 2.20
N LYS A 76 -1.12 0.38 3.23
CA LYS A 76 -2.58 0.41 3.18
C LYS A 76 -3.13 1.83 3.14
N GLU A 77 -2.50 2.78 3.84
CA GLU A 77 -2.83 4.20 3.72
C GLU A 77 -2.55 4.74 2.31
N ALA A 78 -1.48 4.29 1.66
CA ALA A 78 -1.16 4.63 0.27
C ALA A 78 -2.10 3.94 -0.75
N GLY A 79 -2.99 3.05 -0.29
CA GLY A 79 -4.01 2.40 -1.10
C GLY A 79 -3.66 0.98 -1.56
N ALA A 80 -2.58 0.37 -1.05
CA ALA A 80 -2.20 -1.02 -1.32
C ALA A 80 -3.12 -2.01 -0.57
N VAL A 81 -4.41 -1.99 -0.90
CA VAL A 81 -5.45 -2.73 -0.18
C VAL A 81 -6.30 -3.51 -1.16
N LYS A 82 -6.41 -4.82 -0.95
CA LYS A 82 -7.32 -5.70 -1.69
C LYS A 82 -8.77 -5.47 -1.25
N PRO A 83 -9.79 -5.97 -2.00
CA PRO A 83 -11.19 -5.80 -1.62
C PRO A 83 -11.56 -6.32 -0.22
N ASP A 84 -10.79 -7.24 0.35
CA ASP A 84 -10.98 -7.83 1.67
C ASP A 84 -10.18 -7.14 2.81
N ASP A 85 -9.62 -5.95 2.56
CA ASP A 85 -8.74 -5.21 3.47
C ASP A 85 -7.36 -5.84 3.73
N SER A 86 -6.99 -6.92 3.02
CA SER A 86 -5.62 -7.45 3.05
C SER A 86 -4.63 -6.59 2.25
N LEU A 87 -3.34 -6.71 2.55
CA LEU A 87 -2.29 -5.96 1.86
C LEU A 87 -2.17 -6.39 0.40
N ASP A 88 -2.20 -5.43 -0.52
CA ASP A 88 -1.96 -5.67 -1.95
C ASP A 88 -0.51 -5.37 -2.36
N ILE A 89 0.40 -6.21 -1.86
CA ILE A 89 1.84 -6.02 -2.07
C ILE A 89 2.27 -6.25 -3.53
N GLU A 90 1.58 -7.10 -4.27
CA GLU A 90 1.91 -7.33 -5.69
C GLU A 90 1.65 -6.08 -6.50
N SER A 91 0.46 -5.48 -6.39
CA SER A 91 0.15 -4.26 -7.12
C SER A 91 1.07 -3.10 -6.76
N PHE A 92 1.49 -3.02 -5.49
CA PHE A 92 2.41 -1.98 -5.04
C PHE A 92 3.83 -2.17 -5.60
N TYR A 93 4.32 -3.42 -5.67
CA TYR A 93 5.63 -3.72 -6.22
C TYR A 93 5.63 -3.93 -7.74
N ILE A 94 4.49 -4.11 -8.40
CA ILE A 94 4.43 -4.35 -9.86
C ILE A 94 5.07 -3.20 -10.65
N ASP A 95 4.86 -1.95 -10.24
CA ASP A 95 5.50 -0.80 -10.90
C ASP A 95 7.03 -0.80 -10.64
N PHE A 96 7.46 -1.14 -9.42
CA PHE A 96 8.88 -1.27 -9.07
C PHE A 96 9.58 -2.45 -9.76
N LEU A 97 8.90 -3.58 -9.87
CA LEU A 97 9.37 -4.79 -10.53
C LEU A 97 9.43 -4.62 -12.05
N ASN A 98 8.53 -3.82 -12.63
CA ASN A 98 8.56 -3.56 -14.07
C ASN A 98 9.62 -2.52 -14.45
N ASP A 99 9.99 -1.62 -13.54
CA ASP A 99 10.92 -0.53 -13.79
C ASP A 99 12.29 -0.80 -13.12
N GLY A 100 12.99 -1.84 -13.58
CA GLY A 100 14.39 -2.08 -13.21
C GLY A 100 14.77 -3.52 -12.89
N PHE A 101 13.81 -4.43 -12.70
CA PHE A 101 14.08 -5.84 -12.40
C PHE A 101 14.11 -6.69 -13.68
N SER A 102 15.10 -7.56 -13.75
CA SER A 102 15.16 -8.66 -14.72
C SER A 102 14.07 -9.70 -14.47
N GLU A 103 13.76 -10.51 -15.49
CA GLU A 103 12.80 -11.62 -15.34
C GLU A 103 13.19 -12.63 -14.26
N VAL A 104 14.49 -12.78 -13.99
CA VAL A 104 14.99 -13.64 -12.92
C VAL A 104 14.62 -13.06 -11.56
N GLU A 105 14.85 -11.77 -11.33
CA GLU A 105 14.55 -11.12 -10.06
C GLU A 105 13.03 -11.04 -9.83
N LYS A 106 12.23 -10.83 -10.88
CA LYS A 106 10.76 -10.92 -10.81
C LYS A 106 10.30 -12.32 -10.39
N SER A 107 10.88 -13.36 -10.97
CA SER A 107 10.58 -14.76 -10.64
C SER A 107 10.97 -15.08 -9.19
N GLU A 108 12.13 -14.60 -8.75
CA GLU A 108 12.60 -14.76 -7.37
C GLU A 108 11.69 -14.06 -6.35
N PHE A 109 11.33 -12.80 -6.62
CA PHE A 109 10.39 -12.07 -5.79
C PHE A 109 9.06 -12.81 -5.67
N THR A 110 8.49 -13.24 -6.81
CA THR A 110 7.22 -14.00 -6.84
C THR A 110 7.31 -15.29 -6.04
N ARG A 111 8.43 -16.02 -6.14
CA ARG A 111 8.68 -17.23 -5.36
C ARG A 111 8.75 -16.94 -3.86
N ASN A 112 9.50 -15.93 -3.46
CA ASN A 112 9.65 -15.54 -2.06
C ASN A 112 8.32 -15.07 -1.46
N LEU A 113 7.55 -14.29 -2.22
CA LEU A 113 6.22 -13.84 -1.84
C LEU A 113 5.27 -15.01 -1.60
N ASN A 114 5.23 -15.99 -2.49
CA ASN A 114 4.35 -17.16 -2.34
C ASN A 114 4.73 -18.01 -1.12
N ARG A 115 6.03 -18.17 -0.84
CA ARG A 115 6.49 -18.82 0.39
C ARG A 115 6.05 -18.04 1.62
N CYS A 116 6.30 -16.72 1.66
CA CYS A 116 5.93 -15.88 2.79
C CYS A 116 4.42 -15.86 3.04
N ARG A 117 3.60 -15.90 1.98
CA ARG A 117 2.13 -16.07 2.12
C ARG A 117 1.75 -17.37 2.80
N ALA A 118 2.41 -18.48 2.45
CA ALA A 118 2.15 -19.77 3.07
C ALA A 118 2.51 -19.77 4.57
N GLU A 119 3.59 -19.09 4.96
CA GLU A 119 4.03 -18.97 6.35
C GLU A 119 3.19 -17.98 7.18
N ALA A 120 2.88 -16.82 6.60
CA ALA A 120 2.14 -15.75 7.27
C ALA A 120 0.63 -16.01 7.33
N GLY A 121 0.09 -16.79 6.39
CA GLY A 121 -1.35 -17.01 6.26
C GLY A 121 -2.09 -15.72 5.93
N LYS A 122 -2.91 -15.24 6.87
CA LYS A 122 -3.71 -14.00 6.74
C LYS A 122 -3.11 -12.79 7.48
N ASP A 123 -1.92 -12.94 8.05
CA ASP A 123 -1.29 -11.90 8.85
C ASP A 123 -0.37 -11.05 7.96
N ASP A 124 -0.88 -9.89 7.52
CA ASP A 124 -0.14 -8.96 6.64
C ASP A 124 1.19 -8.50 7.26
N CYS A 125 1.28 -8.35 8.58
CA CYS A 125 2.53 -7.93 9.23
C CYS A 125 3.59 -9.04 9.15
N LYS A 126 3.19 -10.29 9.36
CA LYS A 126 4.11 -11.43 9.19
C LYS A 126 4.52 -11.61 7.74
N LEU A 127 3.61 -11.36 6.80
CA LEU A 127 3.91 -11.40 5.37
C LEU A 127 5.01 -10.41 5.03
N LEU A 128 4.87 -9.15 5.46
CA LEU A 128 5.85 -8.12 5.18
C LEU A 128 7.19 -8.38 5.90
N LEU A 129 7.15 -8.74 7.18
CA LEU A 129 8.36 -9.12 7.92
C LEU A 129 9.12 -10.27 7.24
N CYS A 130 8.38 -11.27 6.74
CA CYS A 130 8.99 -12.39 6.01
C CYS A 130 9.71 -11.92 4.74
N LEU A 131 9.13 -10.99 3.99
CA LEU A 131 9.73 -10.45 2.77
C LEU A 131 10.99 -9.63 3.06
N GLU A 132 10.97 -8.76 4.08
CA GLU A 132 12.14 -7.96 4.50
C GLU A 132 13.34 -8.85 4.87
N LEU A 133 13.09 -9.98 5.53
CA LEU A 133 14.14 -10.95 5.88
C LEU A 133 14.82 -11.59 4.65
N PHE A 134 14.22 -11.51 3.46
CA PHE A 134 14.80 -12.00 2.21
C PHE A 134 15.47 -10.90 1.36
N GLU A 135 15.26 -9.62 1.67
CA GLU A 135 16.01 -8.53 1.02
C GLU A 135 17.43 -8.40 1.57
N ASP A 136 17.67 -8.85 2.82
CA ASP A 136 18.97 -8.80 3.51
C ASP A 136 19.80 -10.11 3.43
N ALA A 137 19.34 -11.14 2.70
CA ALA A 137 19.96 -12.49 2.65
C ALA A 137 20.64 -12.78 1.30
#